data_AF-A0A8S4QW98-F1
#
_entry.id   AF-A0A8S4QW98-F1
#
_cell.length_a   1.000
_cell.length_b   1.000
_cell.length_c   1.000
_cell.angle_alpha   90.00
_cell.angle_beta   90.00
_cell.angle_gamma   90.00
#
_symmetry.space_group_name_H-M   'P 1'
#
loop_
_entity.id
_entity.type
_entity.pdbx_description
1 polymer ?
#
loop_
_entity_poly.entity_id
_entity_poly.type
_entity_poly.pdbx_seq_one_letter_code
_entity_poly.pdbx_strand_id
1 'polypeptide(L)' 'ENDVITLINKVDENWFEGSVNGKTGYFPISYVQVTVPLPNM' A
#
# COMPACT_ATOMS: atom_id res chain seq x y z
N GLU A 1 1.52 16.42 -6.60
CA GLU A 1 2.60 15.43 -6.38
C GLU A 1 1.97 14.05 -6.35
N ASN A 2 2.58 13.05 -7.00
CA ASN A 2 2.11 11.67 -7.00
C ASN A 2 3.14 10.83 -6.24
N ASP A 3 2.88 10.52 -4.97
CA ASP A 3 3.72 9.60 -4.21
C ASP A 3 3.35 8.16 -4.56
N VAL A 4 4.34 7.40 -5.01
CA VAL A 4 4.19 5.97 -5.29
C VAL A 4 4.62 5.20 -4.05
N ILE A 5 3.68 4.50 -3.45
CA ILE A 5 3.92 3.66 -2.28
C ILE A 5 4.04 2.21 -2.77
N THR A 6 5.13 1.54 -2.38
CA THR A 6 5.28 0.11 -2.62
C THR A 6 4.39 -0.64 -1.64
N LEU A 7 3.37 -1.32 -2.15
CA LEU A 7 2.53 -2.20 -1.35
C LEU A 7 3.35 -3.41 -0.89
N ILE A 8 3.42 -3.63 0.42
CA ILE A 8 4.12 -4.77 1.01
C ILE A 8 3.11 -5.85 1.34
N ASN A 9 2.02 -5.50 2.01
CA ASN A 9 1.00 -6.46 2.44
C ASN A 9 -0.38 -5.80 2.59
N LYS A 10 -1.43 -6.63 2.53
CA LYS A 10 -2.78 -6.25 2.94
C LYS A 10 -3.01 -6.76 4.36
N VAL A 11 -3.11 -5.82 5.30
CA VAL A 11 -3.32 -6.15 6.72
C VAL A 11 -4.75 -6.63 6.94
N ASP A 12 -5.71 -5.85 6.42
CA ASP A 12 -7.15 -6.17 6.50
C ASP A 12 -7.92 -5.49 5.34
N GLU A 13 -9.25 -5.44 5.43
CA GLU A 13 -10.12 -4.84 4.42
C GLU A 13 -10.05 -3.31 4.32
N ASN A 14 -9.43 -2.64 5.30
CA ASN A 14 -9.33 -1.20 5.42
C ASN A 14 -7.89 -0.69 5.37
N TRP A 15 -6.88 -1.52 5.63
CA TRP A 15 -5.49 -1.12 5.80
C TRP A 15 -4.51 -1.90 4.91
N PHE A 16 -3.63 -1.15 4.26
CA PHE A 16 -2.44 -1.67 3.61
C PHE A 16 -1.18 -1.35 4.41
N GLU A 17 -0.22 -2.25 4.34
CA GLU A 17 1.17 -2.00 4.69
C GLU A 17 1.93 -1.63 3.43
N GLY A 18 2.71 -0.55 3.49
CA GLY A 18 3.59 -0.20 2.39
C GLY A 18 4.74 0.67 2.82
N SER A 19 5.67 0.86 1.88
CA SER A 19 6.90 1.61 2.10
C SER A 19 7.10 2.67 1.04
N VAL A 20 7.52 3.86 1.49
CA VAL A 20 7.83 5.00 0.64
C VAL A 20 9.00 5.78 1.25
N ASN A 21 10.01 6.11 0.44
CA ASN A 21 11.19 6.89 0.87
C ASN A 21 11.89 6.32 2.14
N GLY A 22 11.95 4.99 2.28
CA GLY A 22 12.56 4.31 3.42
C GLY A 22 11.72 4.33 4.71
N LYS A 23 10.49 4.86 4.66
CA LYS A 23 9.52 4.80 5.75
C LYS A 23 8.50 3.71 5.44
N THR A 24 8.24 2.85 6.41
CA THR A 24 7.22 1.81 6.32
C THR A 24 6.12 2.09 7.33
N GLY A 25 4.88 1.86 6.93
CA GLY A 25 3.73 2.06 7.81
C GLY A 25 2.43 1.57 7.21
N TYR A 26 1.38 1.71 8.00
CA TYR A 26 0.03 1.36 7.60
C TYR A 26 -0.72 2.59 7.14
N PHE A 27 -1.47 2.44 6.04
CA PHE A 27 -2.33 3.49 5.52
C PHE A 27 -3.66 2.91 5.05
N PRO A 28 -4.74 3.71 5.12
CA PRO A 28 -6.06 3.27 4.72
C PRO A 28 -6.14 3.06 3.20
N ILE A 29 -6.80 1.98 2.80
CA ILE A 29 -7.00 1.59 1.40
C ILE A 29 -7.74 2.67 0.62
N SER A 30 -8.65 3.40 1.28
CA SER A 30 -9.44 4.47 0.65
C SER A 30 -8.63 5.68 0.18
N TYR A 31 -7.39 5.84 0.65
CA TYR A 31 -6.51 6.96 0.29
C TYR A 31 -5.57 6.62 -0.86
N VAL A 32 -5.59 5.39 -1.36
CA VAL A 32 -4.68 4.92 -2.41
C VAL A 32 -5.42 4.28 -3.57
N GLN A 33 -4.83 4.39 -4.75
CA GLN A 33 -5.29 3.66 -5.94
C GLN A 33 -4.28 2.55 -6.24
N VAL A 34 -4.73 1.30 -6.14
CA VAL A 34 -3.89 0.14 -6.47
C VAL A 34 -3.69 0.08 -7.98
N THR A 35 -2.46 0.31 -8.44
CA THR A 35 -2.07 0.21 -9.85
C THR A 35 -1.59 -1.19 -10.22
N VAL A 36 -0.90 -1.86 -9.30
CA VAL A 36 -0.44 -3.24 -9.43
C VAL A 36 -0.90 -4.01 -8.19
N PRO A 37 -1.80 -5.00 -8.32
CA PRO A 37 -2.21 -5.82 -7.18
C PRO A 37 -1.08 -6.76 -6.76
N LEU A 38 -1.09 -7.15 -5.47
CA LEU A 38 -0.21 -8.22 -4.99
C LEU A 38 -0.48 -9.51 -5.79
N PRO A 39 0.56 -10.29 -6.14
CA PRO A 39 0.36 -11.55 -6.84
C PRO A 39 -0.52 -12.47 -5.97
N ASN A 40 -1.64 -12.93 -6.54
CA ASN A 40 -2.40 -14.03 -5.95
C ASN A 40 -1.54 -15.29 -6.06
N MET A 41 -0.96 -15.74 -4.95
CA MET A 41 -0.40 -17.09 -4.86
C MET A 41 -1.50 -18.14 -4.93
#